data_AF-A0A1Y1L1Z0-F1
#
_entry.id   AF-A0A1Y1L1Z0-F1
#
_cell.length_a   1.000
_cell.length_b   1.000
_cell.length_c   1.000
_cell.angle_alpha   90.00
_cell.angle_beta   90.00
_cell.angle_gamma   90.00
#
_symmetry.space_group_name_H-M   'P 1'
#
loop_
_entity.id
_entity.type
_entity.pdbx_description
1 polymer ?
#
loop_
_entity_poly.entity_id
_entity_poly.type
_entity_poly.pdbx_seq_one_letter_code
_entity_poly.pdbx_strand_id
1 'polypeptide(L)'
;MEDGALRVVKTNPTDWRDLSDYWQLSMHDNFNGFISRMCFSYDETFFFTCGYDGNIFSYRYKPDIEPPEKTPFKCTPVLRSAFEVEDVDGYTNLSLDEFLIKAEQDRIDRIASERRRDYLQKIRVLRERFQNVLKRNDKLMSTQVIPRSRFEIDERISQHLAERFAADLALVKRKLEYNVEKSKVGMVKLKNRFADDLDVFPITVKCVTKQVSVKTERQQKLSSAFSDMLEVIEQKILDDERNRKPPERIQVAQETFKIPERAAKRLEYFLMGLSPSTIEKGLGPKLARFLRKYRQRKERMEERRREWIMFNARKPVKGVNNPDDEAALAEAIETIGNFKLKTAPDYTVPKHLRQSTVKKYKQLLHARLNQYNLRHNLNMSIVKLRDDRVNLIDYLKEMKERLNVIQQEIGEDLIELSPPMPEMLPEDFPETNLDINVKLAEVPQTVQAKIVPVFLKKVAPLSVNVLQFLDS
;
A
#
# COMPACT_ATOMS: atom_id res chain seq x y z
N MET A 1 -28.44 55.10 -43.33
CA MET A 1 -27.36 55.41 -44.29
C MET A 1 -26.48 54.19 -44.35
N GLU A 2 -26.28 53.65 -45.55
CA GLU A 2 -25.51 52.42 -45.75
C GLU A 2 -24.00 52.67 -45.66
N ASP A 3 -23.58 53.94 -45.79
CA ASP A 3 -22.16 54.35 -45.89
C ASP A 3 -21.42 54.50 -44.54
N GLY A 4 -21.89 53.88 -43.45
CA GLY A 4 -21.21 53.92 -42.14
C GLY A 4 -21.04 55.31 -41.47
N ALA A 5 -21.62 56.35 -42.07
CA ALA A 5 -21.49 57.73 -41.62
C ALA A 5 -22.58 58.15 -40.62
N LEU A 6 -22.14 58.80 -39.55
CA LEU A 6 -22.98 59.47 -38.56
C LEU A 6 -23.25 60.91 -39.00
N ARG A 7 -24.52 61.29 -39.15
CA ARG A 7 -24.93 62.67 -39.43
C ARG A 7 -25.69 63.26 -38.25
N VAL A 8 -25.22 64.41 -37.77
CA VAL A 8 -25.87 65.22 -36.74
C VAL A 8 -26.44 66.44 -37.42
N VAL A 9 -27.76 66.59 -37.40
CA VAL A 9 -28.46 67.73 -38.00
C VAL A 9 -28.90 68.68 -36.90
N LYS A 10 -28.64 69.98 -37.07
CA LYS A 10 -29.16 70.99 -36.16
C LYS A 10 -30.61 71.28 -36.53
N THR A 11 -31.53 71.07 -35.61
CA THR A 11 -32.96 71.28 -35.88
C THR A 11 -33.24 72.77 -36.04
N ASN A 12 -33.75 73.17 -37.22
CA ASN A 12 -34.20 74.54 -37.45
C ASN A 12 -35.57 74.76 -36.75
N PRO A 13 -35.71 75.72 -35.83
CA PRO A 13 -36.94 75.90 -35.05
C PRO A 13 -38.15 76.38 -35.87
N THR A 14 -37.96 76.92 -37.08
CA THR A 14 -39.05 77.45 -37.91
C THR A 14 -39.54 76.49 -38.99
N ASP A 15 -38.66 75.68 -39.60
CA ASP A 15 -39.00 74.63 -40.55
C ASP A 15 -38.25 73.33 -40.22
N TRP A 16 -38.97 72.35 -39.69
CA TRP A 16 -38.40 71.06 -39.27
C TRP A 16 -38.01 70.14 -40.44
N ARG A 17 -38.38 70.50 -41.68
CA ARG A 17 -38.00 69.73 -42.88
C ARG A 17 -36.66 70.17 -43.47
N ASP A 18 -36.15 71.30 -43.03
CA ASP A 18 -34.85 71.80 -43.44
C ASP A 18 -33.74 71.02 -42.72
N LEU A 19 -33.13 70.07 -43.43
CA LEU A 19 -32.03 69.24 -42.94
C LEU A 19 -30.67 69.69 -43.54
N SER A 20 -30.59 70.92 -44.03
CA SER A 20 -29.42 71.45 -44.74
C SER A 20 -28.22 71.71 -43.83
N ASP A 21 -28.48 72.13 -42.57
CA ASP A 21 -27.44 72.40 -41.58
C ASP A 21 -27.07 71.12 -40.82
N TYR A 22 -26.16 70.34 -41.41
CA TYR A 22 -25.70 69.08 -40.86
C TYR A 22 -24.18 68.97 -40.78
N TRP A 23 -23.73 68.28 -39.75
CA TRP A 23 -22.37 67.79 -39.61
C TRP A 23 -22.34 66.29 -39.84
N GLN A 24 -21.38 65.78 -40.60
CA GLN A 24 -21.24 64.36 -40.91
C GLN A 24 -19.85 63.85 -40.53
N LEU A 25 -19.82 62.68 -39.89
CA LEU A 25 -18.62 61.99 -39.43
C LEU A 25 -18.67 60.53 -39.86
N SER A 26 -17.73 60.11 -40.71
CA SER A 26 -17.56 58.71 -41.13
C SER A 26 -16.55 58.01 -40.23
N MET A 27 -17.05 57.28 -39.22
CA MET A 27 -16.21 56.54 -38.25
C MET A 27 -16.29 55.03 -38.40
N HIS A 28 -17.45 54.50 -38.79
CA HIS A 28 -17.56 53.09 -39.15
C HIS A 28 -17.11 52.89 -40.60
N ASP A 29 -16.72 51.66 -40.93
CA ASP A 29 -16.25 51.31 -42.27
C ASP A 29 -17.31 51.64 -43.34
N ASN A 30 -16.89 52.27 -44.43
CA ASN A 30 -17.81 52.75 -45.48
C ASN A 30 -18.44 51.60 -46.29
N PHE A 31 -17.83 50.41 -46.32
CA PHE A 31 -18.32 49.29 -47.15
C PHE A 31 -19.21 48.31 -46.40
N ASN A 32 -18.92 48.03 -45.12
CA ASN A 32 -19.65 47.03 -44.32
C ASN A 32 -20.01 47.53 -42.91
N GLY A 33 -19.68 48.78 -42.56
CA GLY A 33 -19.87 49.38 -41.25
C GLY A 33 -21.19 50.13 -41.12
N PHE A 34 -22.29 49.62 -41.68
CA PHE A 34 -23.58 50.29 -41.50
C PHE A 34 -23.97 50.32 -40.01
N ILE A 35 -24.42 51.50 -39.56
CA ILE A 35 -24.73 51.73 -38.15
C ILE A 35 -26.07 51.06 -37.83
N SER A 36 -26.04 50.01 -37.01
CA SER A 36 -27.22 49.25 -36.63
C SER A 36 -28.07 49.96 -35.60
N ARG A 37 -27.41 50.59 -34.60
CA ARG A 37 -28.08 51.24 -33.49
C ARG A 37 -27.25 52.37 -32.90
N MET A 38 -27.96 53.36 -32.39
CA MET A 38 -27.39 54.58 -31.81
C MET A 38 -28.15 54.90 -30.52
N CYS A 39 -27.45 55.29 -29.45
CA CYS A 39 -28.07 55.56 -28.16
C CYS A 39 -27.25 56.54 -27.33
N PHE A 40 -27.91 57.40 -26.55
CA PHE A 40 -27.26 58.23 -25.54
C PHE A 40 -27.13 57.48 -24.21
N SER A 41 -26.08 57.80 -23.45
CA SER A 41 -25.98 57.44 -22.04
C SER A 41 -27.15 58.01 -21.25
N TYR A 42 -27.45 57.43 -20.09
CA TYR A 42 -28.47 57.96 -19.16
C TYR A 42 -28.28 59.46 -18.84
N ASP A 43 -27.02 59.92 -18.80
CA ASP A 43 -26.70 61.31 -18.51
C ASP A 43 -26.57 62.20 -19.74
N GLU A 44 -26.86 61.69 -20.94
CA GLU A 44 -26.73 62.39 -22.24
C GLU A 44 -25.34 62.98 -22.53
N THR A 45 -24.33 62.65 -21.71
CA THR A 45 -22.93 63.09 -21.86
C THR A 45 -22.18 62.29 -22.91
N PHE A 46 -22.57 61.02 -23.10
CA PHE A 46 -21.97 60.15 -24.11
C PHE A 46 -23.03 59.67 -25.10
N PHE A 47 -22.61 59.58 -26.36
CA PHE A 47 -23.38 59.03 -27.44
C PHE A 47 -22.67 57.80 -27.99
N PHE A 48 -23.38 56.70 -28.17
CA PHE A 48 -22.82 55.44 -28.61
C PHE A 48 -23.38 55.06 -29.98
N THR A 49 -22.50 54.60 -30.87
CA THR A 49 -22.88 53.97 -32.15
C THR A 49 -22.35 52.56 -32.22
N CYS A 50 -23.18 51.64 -32.70
CA CYS A 50 -22.80 50.26 -32.94
C CYS A 50 -22.94 49.95 -34.44
N GLY A 51 -21.83 49.60 -35.08
CA GLY A 51 -21.80 49.21 -36.48
C GLY A 51 -21.80 47.69 -36.66
N TYR A 52 -22.13 47.23 -37.86
CA TYR A 52 -21.95 45.82 -38.26
C TYR A 52 -20.49 45.44 -38.53
N ASP A 53 -19.58 46.42 -38.55
CA ASP A 53 -18.13 46.22 -38.49
C ASP A 53 -17.66 45.61 -37.15
N GLY A 54 -18.57 45.45 -36.19
CA GLY A 54 -18.28 44.92 -34.85
C GLY A 54 -17.70 45.96 -33.91
N ASN A 55 -17.57 47.21 -34.37
CA ASN A 55 -17.07 48.31 -33.55
C ASN A 55 -18.21 49.03 -32.84
N ILE A 56 -17.92 49.47 -31.62
CA ILE A 56 -18.78 50.37 -30.86
C ILE A 56 -17.97 51.62 -30.53
N PHE A 57 -18.42 52.77 -31.02
CA PHE A 57 -17.77 54.04 -30.73
C PHE A 57 -18.57 54.82 -29.69
N SER A 58 -17.85 55.42 -28.74
CA SER A 58 -18.40 56.36 -27.77
C SER A 58 -17.92 57.77 -28.08
N TYR A 59 -18.85 58.67 -28.33
CA TYR A 59 -18.61 60.09 -28.54
C TYR A 59 -18.99 60.84 -27.28
N ARG A 60 -18.17 61.83 -26.91
CA ARG A 60 -18.56 62.78 -25.86
C ARG A 60 -19.43 63.85 -26.50
N TYR A 61 -20.71 63.85 -26.17
CA TYR A 61 -21.65 64.87 -26.64
C TYR A 61 -21.57 66.06 -25.69
N LYS A 62 -21.23 67.23 -26.24
CA LYS A 62 -21.26 68.50 -25.53
C LYS A 62 -22.34 69.36 -26.18
N PRO A 63 -23.54 69.48 -25.58
CA PRO A 63 -24.51 70.44 -26.08
C PRO A 63 -23.98 71.86 -25.88
N ASP A 64 -24.32 72.78 -26.79
CA ASP A 64 -24.00 74.21 -26.66
C ASP A 64 -24.75 74.86 -25.47
N ILE A 65 -25.74 74.17 -24.90
CA ILE A 65 -26.54 74.60 -23.77
C ILE A 65 -26.08 73.78 -22.55
N GLU A 66 -25.55 74.44 -21.52
CA GLU A 66 -25.10 73.76 -20.29
C GLU A 66 -26.29 73.02 -19.64
N PRO A 67 -26.20 71.71 -19.39
CA PRO A 67 -27.26 70.98 -18.69
C PRO A 67 -27.34 71.45 -17.22
N PRO A 68 -28.54 71.52 -16.61
CA PRO A 68 -28.66 71.88 -15.20
C PRO A 68 -27.88 70.88 -14.33
N GLU A 69 -27.11 71.38 -13.36
CA GLU A 69 -26.28 70.57 -12.46
C GLU A 69 -27.09 69.43 -11.81
N LYS A 70 -26.88 68.19 -12.26
CA LYS A 70 -27.41 67.01 -11.59
C LYS A 70 -26.65 66.83 -10.28
N THR A 71 -27.31 67.14 -9.15
CA THR A 71 -26.76 66.84 -7.82
C THR A 71 -26.52 65.32 -7.72
N PRO A 72 -25.28 64.86 -7.42
CA PRO A 72 -25.04 63.43 -7.29
C PRO A 72 -25.81 62.90 -6.07
N PHE A 73 -26.43 61.72 -6.21
CA PHE A 73 -26.98 60.97 -5.09
C PHE A 73 -25.92 60.90 -3.98
N LYS A 74 -26.21 61.54 -2.83
CA LYS A 74 -25.40 61.41 -1.62
C LYS A 74 -25.52 59.97 -1.11
N CYS A 75 -24.72 59.07 -1.67
CA CYS A 75 -24.27 57.91 -0.92
C CYS A 75 -23.47 58.48 0.24
N THR A 76 -24.04 58.52 1.44
CA THR A 76 -23.26 58.77 2.64
C THR A 76 -22.21 57.67 2.70
N PRO A 77 -20.91 57.98 2.53
CA PRO A 77 -19.91 56.97 2.78
C PRO A 77 -20.03 56.67 4.27
N VAL A 78 -20.50 55.48 4.63
CA VAL A 78 -20.12 54.92 5.92
C VAL A 78 -18.61 55.01 5.88
N LEU A 79 -18.04 55.84 6.75
CA LEU A 79 -16.61 55.88 7.02
C LEU A 79 -16.27 54.52 7.63
N ARG A 80 -16.24 53.46 6.81
CA ARG A 80 -15.49 52.27 7.12
C ARG A 80 -14.08 52.80 7.13
N SER A 81 -13.52 52.97 8.32
CA SER A 81 -12.07 53.01 8.44
C SER A 81 -11.58 51.86 7.57
N ALA A 82 -10.80 52.18 6.55
CA ALA A 82 -10.05 51.19 5.83
C ALA A 82 -9.06 50.63 6.85
N PHE A 83 -9.53 49.71 7.70
CA PHE A 83 -8.65 48.72 8.25
C PHE A 83 -8.15 48.00 7.01
N GLU A 84 -6.91 48.28 6.62
CA GLU A 84 -6.10 47.26 5.98
C GLU A 84 -6.18 46.07 6.93
N VAL A 85 -7.10 45.16 6.63
CA VAL A 85 -7.06 43.84 7.20
C VAL A 85 -5.86 43.24 6.50
N GLU A 86 -4.71 43.24 7.19
CA GLU A 86 -3.56 42.46 6.74
C GLU A 86 -4.08 41.07 6.41
N ASP A 87 -3.76 40.58 5.20
CA ASP A 87 -4.15 39.22 4.79
C ASP A 87 -3.55 38.26 5.81
N VAL A 88 -4.41 37.81 6.71
CA VAL A 88 -4.05 36.89 7.76
C VAL A 88 -3.70 35.58 7.08
N ASP A 89 -2.46 35.14 7.24
CA ASP A 89 -2.01 33.83 6.78
C ASP A 89 -2.96 32.75 7.29
N GLY A 90 -3.75 32.16 6.39
CA GLY A 90 -4.78 31.15 6.70
C GLY A 90 -4.25 29.86 7.32
N TYR A 91 -2.93 29.73 7.50
CA TYR A 91 -2.30 28.60 8.19
C TYR A 91 -2.18 28.80 9.71
N THR A 92 -2.19 30.05 10.19
CA THR A 92 -1.98 30.36 11.62
C THR A 92 -3.28 30.60 12.37
N ASN A 93 -4.30 31.09 11.67
CA ASN A 93 -5.58 31.46 12.27
C ASN A 93 -6.69 30.51 11.83
N LEU A 94 -7.52 30.12 12.79
CA LEU A 94 -8.68 29.26 12.56
C LEU A 94 -9.67 29.97 11.62
N SER A 95 -10.30 29.19 10.74
CA SER A 95 -11.45 29.68 9.98
C SER A 95 -12.59 30.14 10.92
N LEU A 96 -13.50 30.98 10.43
CA LEU A 96 -14.62 31.48 11.23
C LEU A 96 -15.49 30.34 11.79
N ASP A 97 -15.71 29.30 10.99
CA ASP A 97 -16.46 28.11 11.41
C ASP A 97 -15.69 27.29 12.46
N GLU A 98 -14.38 27.09 12.26
CA GLU A 98 -13.53 26.40 13.25
C GLU A 98 -13.43 27.17 14.56
N PHE A 99 -13.37 28.51 14.50
CA PHE A 99 -13.40 29.37 15.67
C PHE A 99 -14.71 29.20 16.43
N LEU A 100 -15.85 29.16 15.73
CA LEU A 100 -17.15 28.95 16.36
C LEU A 100 -17.25 27.56 17.02
N ILE A 101 -16.79 26.52 16.33
CA ILE A 101 -16.73 25.14 16.87
C ILE A 101 -15.84 25.07 18.10
N LYS A 102 -14.64 25.69 18.04
CA LYS A 102 -13.69 25.72 19.15
C LYS A 102 -14.24 26.50 20.34
N ALA A 103 -14.87 27.65 20.10
CA ALA A 103 -15.48 28.46 21.16
C ALA A 103 -16.58 27.69 21.90
N GLU A 104 -17.40 26.91 21.18
CA GLU A 104 -18.42 26.07 21.82
C GLU A 104 -17.80 24.89 22.59
N GLN A 105 -16.74 24.26 22.05
CA GLN A 105 -15.98 23.23 22.78
C GLN A 105 -15.35 23.80 24.06
N ASP A 106 -14.67 24.95 23.98
CA ASP A 106 -14.06 25.64 25.12
C ASP A 106 -15.11 26.03 26.17
N ARG A 107 -16.32 26.42 25.74
CA ARG A 107 -17.46 26.68 26.63
C ARG A 107 -17.89 25.40 27.35
N ILE A 108 -18.04 24.29 26.63
CA ILE A 108 -18.39 22.98 27.20
C ILE A 108 -17.32 22.54 28.21
N ASP A 109 -16.04 22.67 27.85
CA ASP A 109 -14.91 22.28 28.68
C ASP A 109 -14.76 23.16 29.93
N ARG A 110 -15.05 24.46 29.82
CA ARG A 110 -15.12 25.36 30.98
C ARG A 110 -16.22 24.92 31.95
N ILE A 111 -17.43 24.69 31.45
CA ILE A 111 -18.56 24.23 32.28
C ILE A 111 -18.25 22.86 32.90
N ALA A 112 -17.64 21.94 32.15
CA ALA A 112 -17.22 20.64 32.65
C ALA A 112 -16.15 20.78 33.74
N SER A 113 -15.18 21.68 33.55
CA SER A 113 -14.11 21.95 34.52
C SER A 113 -14.62 22.61 35.79
N GLU A 114 -15.58 23.53 35.70
CA GLU A 114 -16.27 24.12 36.85
C GLU A 114 -17.02 23.08 37.65
N ARG A 115 -17.86 22.27 36.99
CA ARG A 115 -18.57 21.16 37.65
C ARG A 115 -17.60 20.18 38.30
N ARG A 116 -16.50 19.85 37.63
CA ARG A 116 -15.45 18.99 38.18
C ARG A 116 -14.83 19.62 39.43
N ARG A 117 -14.50 20.91 39.42
CA ARG A 117 -14.00 21.65 40.60
C ARG A 117 -15.00 21.60 41.76
N ASP A 118 -16.28 21.83 41.49
CA ASP A 118 -17.33 21.77 42.52
C ASP A 118 -17.45 20.37 43.13
N TYR A 119 -17.43 19.32 42.31
CA TYR A 119 -17.45 17.94 42.80
C TYR A 119 -16.20 17.61 43.64
N LEU A 120 -15.01 18.05 43.21
CA LEU A 120 -13.78 17.84 43.99
C LEU A 120 -13.82 18.57 45.34
N GLN A 121 -14.36 19.78 45.39
CA GLN A 121 -14.57 20.50 46.64
C GLN A 121 -15.55 19.76 47.56
N LYS A 122 -16.68 19.28 47.03
CA LYS A 122 -17.63 18.46 47.81
C LYS A 122 -16.97 17.20 48.35
N ILE A 123 -16.20 16.48 47.53
CA ILE A 123 -15.44 15.29 47.96
C ILE A 123 -14.44 15.66 49.05
N ARG A 124 -13.73 16.78 48.93
CA ARG A 124 -12.78 17.25 49.95
C ARG A 124 -13.48 17.51 51.29
N VAL A 125 -14.59 18.24 51.28
CA VAL A 125 -15.37 18.51 52.51
C VAL A 125 -15.88 17.20 53.13
N LEU A 126 -16.38 16.26 52.32
CA LEU A 126 -16.84 14.96 52.81
C LEU A 126 -15.70 14.13 53.41
N ARG A 127 -14.51 14.16 52.80
CA ARG A 127 -13.30 13.49 53.33
C ARG A 127 -12.86 14.10 54.66
N GLU A 128 -12.83 15.42 54.77
CA GLU A 128 -12.48 16.11 56.03
C GLU A 128 -13.49 15.76 57.14
N ARG A 129 -14.80 15.75 56.82
CA ARG A 129 -15.85 15.30 57.74
C ARG A 129 -15.65 13.85 58.16
N PHE A 130 -15.37 12.95 57.22
CA PHE A 130 -15.13 11.53 57.53
C PHE A 130 -13.89 11.33 58.40
N GLN A 131 -12.79 12.06 58.13
CA GLN A 131 -11.60 12.03 58.99
C GLN A 131 -11.90 12.53 60.40
N ASN A 132 -12.73 13.56 60.55
CA ASN A 132 -13.16 14.03 61.86
C ASN A 132 -13.99 12.99 62.62
N VAL A 133 -14.83 12.22 61.91
CA VAL A 133 -15.56 11.09 62.49
C VAL A 133 -14.60 10.00 62.96
N LEU A 134 -13.61 9.62 62.15
CA LEU A 134 -12.59 8.64 62.54
C LEU A 134 -11.81 9.09 63.77
N LYS A 135 -11.35 10.36 63.81
CA LYS A 135 -10.66 10.93 64.99
C LYS A 135 -11.51 10.92 66.25
N ARG A 136 -12.83 11.03 66.14
CA ARG A 136 -13.75 10.94 67.30
C ARG A 136 -13.92 9.49 67.74
N ASN A 137 -14.01 8.57 66.79
CA ASN A 137 -14.10 7.13 67.06
C ASN A 137 -12.83 6.61 67.76
N ASP A 138 -11.65 7.09 67.36
CA ASP A 138 -10.36 6.72 67.97
C ASP A 138 -10.19 7.24 69.41
N LYS A 139 -10.96 8.26 69.82
CA LYS A 139 -10.96 8.80 71.19
C LYS A 139 -11.87 8.02 72.15
N LEU A 140 -12.67 7.08 71.65
CA LEU A 140 -13.53 6.25 72.49
C LEU A 140 -12.70 5.18 73.22
N MET A 141 -13.26 4.63 74.28
CA MET A 141 -12.65 3.46 74.95
C MET A 141 -12.59 2.28 73.97
N SER A 142 -11.57 1.41 74.12
CA SER A 142 -11.31 0.28 73.20
C SER A 142 -12.52 -0.65 73.00
N THR A 143 -13.42 -0.75 73.97
CA THR A 143 -14.66 -1.54 73.89
C THR A 143 -15.77 -0.88 73.06
N GLN A 144 -15.67 0.42 72.78
CA GLN A 144 -16.67 1.24 72.08
C GLN A 144 -16.19 1.72 70.70
N VAL A 145 -14.95 1.40 70.30
CA VAL A 145 -14.41 1.75 68.98
C VAL A 145 -15.16 0.98 67.89
N ILE A 146 -15.74 1.71 66.94
CA ILE A 146 -16.45 1.11 65.81
C ILE A 146 -15.44 0.62 64.77
N PRO A 147 -15.51 -0.66 64.35
CA PRO A 147 -14.62 -1.20 63.32
C PRO A 147 -14.92 -0.60 61.94
N ARG A 148 -13.89 -0.50 61.09
CA ARG A 148 -13.96 0.21 59.80
C ARG A 148 -14.99 -0.36 58.83
N SER A 149 -15.22 -1.68 58.87
CA SER A 149 -16.23 -2.37 58.06
C SER A 149 -17.66 -1.89 58.32
N ARG A 150 -17.94 -1.33 59.51
CA ARG A 150 -19.28 -0.81 59.85
C ARG A 150 -19.54 0.60 59.30
N PHE A 151 -18.50 1.26 58.77
CA PHE A 151 -18.62 2.54 58.04
C PHE A 151 -18.76 2.35 56.53
N GLU A 152 -18.70 1.11 56.04
CA GLU A 152 -18.98 0.81 54.64
C GLU A 152 -20.46 1.05 54.34
N ILE A 153 -20.73 1.57 53.15
CA ILE A 153 -22.10 1.76 52.67
C ILE A 153 -22.69 0.36 52.42
N ASP A 154 -23.99 0.19 52.72
CA ASP A 154 -24.71 -1.06 52.42
C ASP A 154 -24.46 -1.51 50.97
N GLU A 155 -24.16 -2.80 50.81
CA GLU A 155 -23.83 -3.42 49.53
C GLU A 155 -24.94 -3.24 48.50
N ARG A 156 -26.21 -3.20 48.93
CA ARG A 156 -27.35 -2.95 48.03
C ARG A 156 -27.25 -1.57 47.35
N ILE A 157 -26.77 -0.57 48.08
CA ILE A 157 -26.62 0.79 47.57
C ILE A 157 -25.40 0.87 46.64
N SER A 158 -24.30 0.19 46.96
CA SER A 158 -23.11 0.17 46.10
C SER A 158 -23.39 -0.55 44.77
N GLN A 159 -24.14 -1.66 44.80
CA GLN A 159 -24.60 -2.36 43.60
C GLN A 159 -25.50 -1.47 42.73
N HIS A 160 -26.52 -0.84 43.31
CA HIS A 160 -27.40 0.09 42.58
C HIS A 160 -26.63 1.27 41.98
N LEU A 161 -25.64 1.83 42.69
CA LEU A 161 -24.77 2.88 42.15
C LEU A 161 -23.90 2.36 41.00
N ALA A 162 -23.35 1.15 41.11
CA ALA A 162 -22.54 0.53 40.06
C ALA A 162 -23.37 0.26 38.79
N GLU A 163 -24.61 -0.24 38.93
CA GLU A 163 -25.54 -0.42 37.81
C GLU A 163 -25.86 0.91 37.13
N ARG A 164 -26.16 1.95 37.92
CA ARG A 164 -26.40 3.29 37.39
C ARG A 164 -25.17 3.83 36.64
N PHE A 165 -23.97 3.70 37.21
CA PHE A 165 -22.73 4.13 36.55
C PHE A 165 -22.47 3.33 35.27
N ALA A 166 -22.75 2.03 35.26
CA ALA A 166 -22.64 1.21 34.07
C ALA A 166 -23.62 1.65 32.98
N ALA A 167 -24.86 1.97 33.35
CA ALA A 167 -25.87 2.51 32.42
C ALA A 167 -25.46 3.88 31.86
N ASP A 168 -24.98 4.79 32.70
CA ASP A 168 -24.48 6.11 32.29
C ASP A 168 -23.27 5.98 31.36
N LEU A 169 -22.32 5.08 31.67
CA LEU A 169 -21.18 4.78 30.82
C LEU A 169 -21.59 4.15 29.49
N ALA A 170 -22.57 3.24 29.49
CA ALA A 170 -23.09 2.64 28.27
C ALA A 170 -23.74 3.71 27.36
N LEU A 171 -24.49 4.65 27.95
CA LEU A 171 -25.07 5.77 27.24
C LEU A 171 -23.99 6.68 26.63
N VAL A 172 -22.94 7.00 27.39
CA VAL A 172 -21.80 7.78 26.88
C VAL A 172 -21.09 7.05 25.74
N LYS A 173 -20.83 5.75 25.90
CA LYS A 173 -20.23 4.92 24.84
C LYS A 173 -21.07 4.96 23.57
N ARG A 174 -22.39 4.78 23.69
CA ARG A 174 -23.32 4.84 22.55
C ARG A 174 -23.33 6.21 21.86
N LYS A 175 -23.25 7.31 22.62
CA LYS A 175 -23.13 8.67 22.06
C LYS A 175 -21.81 8.90 21.33
N LEU A 176 -20.72 8.30 21.82
CA LEU A 176 -19.38 8.47 21.25
C LEU A 176 -19.01 7.43 20.19
N GLU A 177 -19.80 6.37 20.05
CA GLU A 177 -19.54 5.23 19.15
C GLU A 177 -19.24 5.68 17.73
N TYR A 178 -20.07 6.55 17.16
CA TYR A 178 -19.85 7.12 15.83
C TYR A 178 -18.51 7.86 15.70
N ASN A 179 -18.17 8.70 16.69
CA ASN A 179 -16.92 9.48 16.66
C ASN A 179 -15.70 8.55 16.77
N VAL A 180 -15.77 7.55 17.65
CA VAL A 180 -14.73 6.54 17.80
C VAL A 180 -14.55 5.77 16.49
N GLU A 181 -15.63 5.34 15.86
CA GLU A 181 -15.57 4.58 14.61
C GLU A 181 -15.08 5.43 13.44
N LYS A 182 -15.52 6.69 13.35
CA LYS A 182 -15.00 7.67 12.39
C LYS A 182 -13.49 7.85 12.54
N SER A 183 -13.00 8.01 13.78
CA SER A 183 -11.57 8.15 14.06
C SER A 183 -10.80 6.87 13.73
N LYS A 184 -11.32 5.69 14.06
CA LYS A 184 -10.71 4.39 13.71
C LYS A 184 -10.59 4.22 12.19
N VAL A 185 -11.68 4.44 11.45
CA VAL A 185 -11.68 4.35 9.99
C VAL A 185 -10.70 5.38 9.39
N GLY A 186 -10.64 6.60 9.93
CA GLY A 186 -9.67 7.60 9.54
C GLY A 186 -8.22 7.14 9.76
N MET A 187 -7.92 6.57 10.93
CA MET A 187 -6.61 6.00 11.26
C MET A 187 -6.25 4.86 10.29
N VAL A 188 -7.16 3.93 10.01
CA VAL A 188 -6.94 2.83 9.06
C VAL A 188 -6.67 3.36 7.65
N LYS A 189 -7.43 4.36 7.18
CA LYS A 189 -7.20 4.98 5.87
C LYS A 189 -5.81 5.62 5.77
N LEU A 190 -5.40 6.35 6.81
CA LEU A 190 -4.07 6.96 6.87
C LEU A 190 -2.96 5.90 6.92
N LYS A 191 -3.14 4.86 7.75
CA LYS A 191 -2.20 3.75 7.86
C LYS A 191 -2.03 3.01 6.54
N ASN A 192 -3.13 2.66 5.88
CA ASN A 192 -3.12 2.02 4.56
C ASN A 192 -2.38 2.89 3.53
N ARG A 193 -2.66 4.20 3.50
CA ARG A 193 -2.08 5.12 2.50
C ARG A 193 -0.59 5.37 2.70
N PHE A 194 -0.12 5.46 3.95
CA PHE A 194 1.22 5.95 4.25
C PHE A 194 2.18 4.90 4.81
N ALA A 195 1.68 3.88 5.51
CA ALA A 195 2.51 2.90 6.23
C ALA A 195 2.40 1.49 5.63
N ASP A 196 1.20 0.97 5.40
CA ASP A 196 1.04 -0.46 5.05
C ASP A 196 1.56 -0.80 3.64
N ASP A 197 1.45 0.15 2.71
CA ASP A 197 1.98 0.03 1.34
C ASP A 197 3.52 0.06 1.28
N LEU A 198 4.21 0.46 2.35
CA LEU A 198 5.67 0.49 2.40
C LEU A 198 6.25 -0.93 2.57
N ASP A 199 7.35 -1.18 1.86
CA ASP A 199 8.13 -2.42 1.98
C ASP A 199 8.89 -2.45 3.32
N VAL A 200 9.65 -1.38 3.58
CA VAL A 200 10.40 -1.15 4.84
C VAL A 200 10.16 0.29 5.30
N PHE A 201 10.03 0.49 6.62
CA PHE A 201 9.91 1.84 7.19
C PHE A 201 11.17 2.69 6.93
N PRO A 202 11.02 4.00 6.70
CA PRO A 202 12.15 4.88 6.43
C PRO A 202 12.98 5.12 7.71
N ILE A 203 14.03 4.32 7.90
CA ILE A 203 14.92 4.35 9.08
C ILE A 203 16.19 5.13 8.74
N THR A 204 16.71 5.86 9.73
CA THR A 204 18.02 6.51 9.67
C THR A 204 18.92 5.92 10.76
N VAL A 205 19.98 5.22 10.37
CA VAL A 205 20.97 4.69 11.32
C VAL A 205 22.18 5.61 11.36
N LYS A 206 22.49 6.16 12.54
CA LYS A 206 23.72 6.94 12.76
C LYS A 206 24.88 6.03 13.15
N CYS A 207 26.10 6.40 12.78
CA CYS A 207 27.30 5.73 13.27
C CYS A 207 27.54 6.09 14.75
N VAL A 208 28.20 5.21 15.50
CA VAL A 208 28.50 5.42 16.94
C VAL A 208 29.69 6.38 17.12
N THR A 209 30.72 6.26 16.29
CA THR A 209 31.98 7.01 16.45
C THR A 209 32.12 8.18 15.49
N LYS A 210 31.57 8.06 14.27
CA LYS A 210 31.67 9.08 13.21
C LYS A 210 30.35 9.81 13.01
N GLN A 211 30.40 11.03 12.52
CA GLN A 211 29.22 11.79 12.11
C GLN A 211 28.73 11.37 10.70
N VAL A 212 28.48 10.08 10.51
CA VAL A 212 27.94 9.51 9.27
C VAL A 212 26.61 8.86 9.59
N SER A 213 25.62 9.06 8.73
CA SER A 213 24.33 8.37 8.82
C SER A 213 23.97 7.72 7.50
N VAL A 214 23.27 6.60 7.58
CA VAL A 214 22.76 5.87 6.42
C VAL A 214 21.25 5.79 6.56
N LYS A 215 20.54 6.04 5.45
CA LYS A 215 19.08 6.07 5.41
C LYS A 215 18.57 5.05 4.41
N THR A 216 17.47 4.39 4.74
CA THR A 216 16.74 3.54 3.80
C THR A 216 16.06 4.38 2.72
N GLU A 217 15.96 3.84 1.50
CA GLU A 217 15.19 4.46 0.42
C GLU A 217 13.70 4.08 0.55
N ARG A 218 12.81 5.07 0.40
CA ARG A 218 11.36 4.83 0.45
C ARG A 218 10.92 3.97 -0.74
N GLN A 219 10.45 2.76 -0.45
CA GLN A 219 9.95 1.81 -1.45
C GLN A 219 8.57 1.28 -1.05
N GLN A 220 7.67 1.18 -2.02
CA GLN A 220 6.38 0.50 -1.87
C GLN A 220 6.53 -0.98 -2.18
N LYS A 221 5.71 -1.82 -1.56
CA LYS A 221 5.60 -3.26 -1.86
C LYS A 221 5.21 -3.47 -3.32
N LEU A 222 5.66 -4.59 -3.88
CA LEU A 222 5.21 -5.04 -5.19
C LEU A 222 3.71 -5.38 -5.12
N SER A 223 2.89 -4.74 -5.95
CA SER A 223 1.43 -4.99 -6.01
C SER A 223 1.13 -6.41 -6.47
N SER A 224 0.03 -7.01 -6.00
CA SER A 224 -0.48 -8.30 -6.50
C SER A 224 -0.70 -8.31 -8.02
N ALA A 225 -1.09 -7.17 -8.59
CA ALA A 225 -1.23 -7.05 -10.04
C ALA A 225 0.09 -7.33 -10.79
N PHE A 226 1.25 -7.11 -10.15
CA PHE A 226 2.53 -7.44 -10.75
C PHE A 226 2.76 -8.96 -10.83
N SER A 227 2.44 -9.71 -9.77
CA SER A 227 2.57 -11.17 -9.76
C SER A 227 1.63 -11.80 -10.77
N ASP A 228 0.38 -11.34 -10.81
CA ASP A 228 -0.64 -11.86 -11.74
C ASP A 228 -0.21 -11.64 -13.20
N MET A 229 0.34 -10.46 -13.50
CA MET A 229 0.85 -10.15 -14.84
C MET A 229 2.07 -11.00 -15.21
N LEU A 230 2.95 -11.29 -14.26
CA LEU A 230 4.10 -12.17 -14.52
C LEU A 230 3.62 -13.58 -14.88
N GLU A 231 2.66 -14.12 -14.13
CA GLU A 231 2.08 -15.45 -14.36
C GLU A 231 1.39 -15.54 -15.73
N VAL A 232 0.55 -14.55 -16.08
CA VAL A 232 -0.13 -14.49 -17.37
C VAL A 232 0.85 -14.48 -18.54
N ILE A 233 1.99 -13.79 -18.40
CA ILE A 233 3.02 -13.76 -19.45
C ILE A 233 3.74 -15.10 -19.56
N GLU A 234 4.02 -15.75 -18.42
CA GLU A 234 4.66 -17.06 -18.42
C GLU A 234 3.78 -18.11 -19.07
N GLN A 235 2.48 -18.12 -18.76
CA GLN A 235 1.49 -18.98 -19.42
C GLN A 235 1.46 -18.71 -20.93
N LYS A 236 1.42 -17.44 -21.36
CA LYS A 236 1.46 -17.09 -22.79
C LYS A 236 2.73 -17.55 -23.50
N ILE A 237 3.88 -17.52 -22.83
CA ILE A 237 5.14 -18.02 -23.40
C ILE A 237 5.08 -19.55 -23.54
N LEU A 238 4.57 -20.26 -22.53
CA LEU A 238 4.40 -21.71 -22.58
C LEU A 238 3.41 -22.14 -23.67
N ASP A 239 2.30 -21.43 -23.82
CA ASP A 239 1.31 -21.67 -24.87
C ASP A 239 1.91 -21.39 -26.26
N ASP A 240 2.68 -20.32 -26.42
CA ASP A 240 3.42 -20.02 -27.64
C ASP A 240 4.43 -21.14 -27.98
N GLU A 241 5.10 -21.71 -26.98
CA GLU A 241 6.03 -22.83 -27.16
C GLU A 241 5.30 -24.13 -27.52
N ARG A 242 4.15 -24.39 -26.89
CA ARG A 242 3.31 -25.57 -27.17
C ARG A 242 2.69 -25.50 -28.57
N ASN A 243 2.11 -24.35 -28.95
CA ASN A 243 1.48 -24.16 -30.26
C ASN A 243 2.49 -24.21 -31.41
N ARG A 244 3.77 -23.94 -31.13
CA ARG A 244 4.85 -23.99 -32.14
C ARG A 244 5.53 -25.35 -32.24
N LYS A 245 5.33 -26.26 -31.27
CA LYS A 245 5.70 -27.66 -31.43
C LYS A 245 4.64 -28.33 -32.31
N PRO A 246 5.01 -28.97 -33.44
CA PRO A 246 4.05 -29.81 -34.16
C PRO A 246 3.49 -30.85 -33.18
N PRO A 247 2.21 -31.28 -33.30
CA PRO A 247 1.66 -32.32 -32.45
C PRO A 247 2.62 -33.50 -32.54
N GLU A 248 3.22 -33.85 -31.39
CA GLU A 248 4.13 -34.96 -31.28
C GLU A 248 3.37 -36.15 -31.86
N ARG A 249 3.81 -36.67 -33.02
CA ARG A 249 3.27 -37.92 -33.55
C ARG A 249 3.40 -38.88 -32.41
N ILE A 250 2.27 -39.36 -31.89
CA ILE A 250 2.21 -40.38 -30.83
C ILE A 250 3.30 -41.37 -31.19
N GLN A 251 4.40 -41.35 -30.43
CA GLN A 251 5.46 -42.33 -30.63
C GLN A 251 4.75 -43.63 -30.31
N VAL A 252 4.43 -44.40 -31.35
CA VAL A 252 3.88 -45.74 -31.19
C VAL A 252 4.86 -46.40 -30.25
N ALA A 253 4.39 -46.67 -29.02
CA ALA A 253 5.21 -47.21 -27.96
C ALA A 253 6.07 -48.30 -28.57
N GLN A 254 7.40 -48.10 -28.55
CA GLN A 254 8.31 -49.11 -29.07
C GLN A 254 7.92 -50.41 -28.38
N GLU A 255 7.32 -51.34 -29.14
CA GLU A 255 7.02 -52.66 -28.64
C GLU A 255 8.36 -53.21 -28.16
N THR A 256 8.52 -53.30 -26.84
CA THR A 256 9.70 -53.91 -26.25
C THR A 256 9.75 -55.32 -26.79
N PHE A 257 10.68 -55.57 -27.71
CA PHE A 257 10.85 -56.87 -28.34
C PHE A 257 11.18 -57.89 -27.26
N LYS A 258 10.18 -58.66 -26.84
CA LYS A 258 10.36 -59.78 -25.91
C LYS A 258 11.13 -60.86 -26.66
N ILE A 259 12.37 -61.10 -26.25
CA ILE A 259 13.16 -62.23 -26.75
C ILE A 259 12.36 -63.51 -26.42
N PRO A 260 12.06 -64.37 -27.40
CA PRO A 260 11.35 -65.62 -27.10
C PRO A 260 12.22 -66.48 -26.17
N GLU A 261 11.77 -66.64 -24.94
CA GLU A 261 12.39 -67.53 -23.96
C GLU A 261 12.50 -68.95 -24.53
N ARG A 262 13.54 -69.69 -24.11
CA ARG A 262 13.68 -71.12 -24.45
C ARG A 262 12.44 -71.85 -23.94
N ALA A 263 11.49 -72.14 -24.83
CA ALA A 263 10.34 -72.97 -24.51
C ALA A 263 10.83 -74.29 -23.88
N ALA A 264 10.26 -74.64 -22.73
CA ALA A 264 10.59 -75.88 -22.02
C ALA A 264 10.53 -77.07 -23.00
N LYS A 265 11.47 -78.01 -22.87
CA LYS A 265 11.62 -79.19 -23.75
C LYS A 265 10.36 -80.04 -23.73
N ARG A 266 9.36 -79.70 -24.56
CA ARG A 266 8.19 -80.54 -24.81
C ARG A 266 8.66 -81.80 -25.53
N LEU A 267 8.08 -82.94 -25.13
CA LEU A 267 8.31 -84.23 -25.78
C LEU A 267 8.06 -84.10 -27.28
N GLU A 268 8.97 -84.61 -28.11
CA GLU A 268 8.81 -84.52 -29.56
C GLU A 268 7.55 -85.30 -29.99
N TYR A 269 6.74 -84.75 -30.91
CA TYR A 269 5.44 -85.32 -31.28
C TYR A 269 5.50 -86.80 -31.69
N PHE A 270 6.59 -87.23 -32.32
CA PHE A 270 6.80 -88.63 -32.72
C PHE A 270 7.22 -89.57 -31.58
N LEU A 271 7.39 -89.05 -30.36
CA LEU A 271 7.62 -89.82 -29.13
C LEU A 271 6.39 -89.81 -28.21
N MET A 272 5.27 -89.19 -28.62
CA MET A 272 4.02 -89.28 -27.86
C MET A 272 3.57 -90.74 -27.79
N GLY A 273 3.35 -91.25 -26.57
CA GLY A 273 2.94 -92.63 -26.31
C GLY A 273 4.05 -93.56 -25.80
N LEU A 274 5.32 -93.11 -25.79
CA LEU A 274 6.41 -93.84 -25.15
C LEU A 274 6.71 -93.29 -23.76
N SER A 275 7.00 -94.18 -22.81
CA SER A 275 7.36 -93.78 -21.44
C SER A 275 8.77 -93.15 -21.38
N PRO A 276 9.04 -92.21 -20.46
CA PRO A 276 10.35 -91.54 -20.34
C PRO A 276 11.51 -92.52 -20.15
N SER A 277 11.29 -93.61 -19.39
CA SER A 277 12.29 -94.65 -19.14
C SER A 277 12.62 -95.48 -20.39
N THR A 278 11.62 -95.74 -21.25
CA THR A 278 11.82 -96.41 -22.55
C THR A 278 12.63 -95.54 -23.50
N ILE A 279 12.43 -94.22 -23.49
CA ILE A 279 13.12 -93.26 -24.37
C ILE A 279 14.61 -93.15 -24.03
N GLU A 280 14.97 -93.20 -22.75
CA GLU A 280 16.36 -93.05 -22.28
C GLU A 280 17.16 -94.35 -22.31
N LYS A 281 16.53 -95.49 -21.98
CA LYS A 281 17.23 -96.77 -21.76
C LYS A 281 16.77 -97.92 -22.67
N GLY A 282 15.58 -97.81 -23.29
CA GLY A 282 14.97 -98.89 -24.08
C GLY A 282 15.12 -98.73 -25.60
N LEU A 283 15.65 -97.61 -26.07
CA LEU A 283 15.85 -97.37 -27.51
C LEU A 283 17.15 -98.01 -28.00
N GLY A 284 17.05 -98.86 -29.02
CA GLY A 284 18.23 -99.48 -29.65
C GLY A 284 19.27 -98.44 -30.12
N PRO A 285 20.57 -98.80 -30.16
CA PRO A 285 21.68 -97.85 -30.34
C PRO A 285 21.62 -97.05 -31.65
N LYS A 286 21.03 -97.61 -32.71
CA LYS A 286 20.80 -96.89 -33.98
C LYS A 286 19.79 -95.76 -33.82
N LEU A 287 18.66 -96.01 -33.16
CA LEU A 287 17.58 -95.04 -32.98
C LEU A 287 17.99 -93.93 -32.01
N ALA A 288 18.67 -94.28 -30.91
CA ALA A 288 19.25 -93.30 -29.99
C ALA A 288 20.24 -92.34 -30.69
N ARG A 289 21.06 -92.84 -31.63
CA ARG A 289 21.97 -92.01 -32.44
C ARG A 289 21.22 -91.07 -33.39
N PHE A 290 20.14 -91.52 -34.02
CA PHE A 290 19.31 -90.68 -34.88
C PHE A 290 18.61 -89.57 -34.09
N LEU A 291 18.04 -89.90 -32.93
CA LEU A 291 17.44 -88.92 -32.01
C LEU A 291 18.44 -87.87 -31.54
N ARG A 292 19.66 -88.26 -31.18
CA ARG A 292 20.72 -87.31 -30.82
C ARG A 292 21.05 -86.36 -31.97
N LYS A 293 21.23 -86.88 -33.19
CA LYS A 293 21.49 -86.05 -34.39
C LYS A 293 20.31 -85.12 -34.71
N TYR A 294 19.08 -85.61 -34.54
CA TYR A 294 17.86 -84.83 -34.74
C TYR A 294 17.78 -83.67 -33.73
N ARG A 295 17.95 -83.95 -32.43
CA ARG A 295 17.97 -82.93 -31.36
C ARG A 295 19.06 -81.88 -31.61
N GLN A 296 20.27 -82.30 -31.95
CA GLN A 296 21.37 -81.39 -32.30
C GLN A 296 21.09 -80.53 -33.55
N ARG A 297 20.37 -81.08 -34.54
CA ARG A 297 19.97 -80.31 -35.73
C ARG A 297 18.86 -79.33 -35.38
N LYS A 298 17.88 -79.74 -34.58
CA LYS A 298 16.79 -78.90 -34.10
C LYS A 298 17.31 -77.72 -33.27
N GLU A 299 18.21 -77.98 -32.33
CA GLU A 299 18.85 -76.96 -31.49
C GLU A 299 19.59 -75.91 -32.33
N ARG A 300 20.43 -76.34 -33.28
CA ARG A 300 21.12 -75.41 -34.21
C ARG A 300 20.15 -74.59 -35.06
N MET A 301 19.04 -75.18 -35.49
CA MET A 301 18.00 -74.45 -36.25
C MET A 301 17.28 -73.43 -35.37
N GLU A 302 17.01 -73.76 -34.11
CA GLU A 302 16.41 -72.84 -33.14
C GLU A 302 17.35 -71.69 -32.78
N GLU A 303 18.64 -71.97 -32.55
CA GLU A 303 19.67 -70.96 -32.28
C GLU A 303 19.78 -69.99 -33.45
N ARG A 304 19.93 -70.50 -34.67
CA ARG A 304 19.97 -69.67 -35.88
C ARG A 304 18.70 -68.85 -36.06
N ARG A 305 17.53 -69.42 -35.73
CA ARG A 305 16.25 -68.69 -35.76
C ARG A 305 16.22 -67.56 -34.73
N ARG A 306 16.75 -67.76 -33.51
CA ARG A 306 16.86 -66.71 -32.50
C ARG A 306 17.82 -65.60 -32.93
N GLU A 307 18.99 -65.97 -33.44
CA GLU A 307 19.96 -65.02 -34.00
C GLU A 307 19.33 -64.20 -35.13
N TRP A 308 18.59 -64.85 -36.03
CA TRP A 308 17.87 -64.19 -37.11
C TRP A 308 16.78 -63.21 -36.61
N ILE A 309 16.04 -63.59 -35.56
CA ILE A 309 15.03 -62.71 -34.95
C ILE A 309 15.71 -61.52 -34.27
N MET A 310 16.76 -61.74 -33.48
CA MET A 310 17.52 -60.66 -32.83
C MET A 310 18.17 -59.71 -33.83
N PHE A 311 18.74 -60.26 -34.91
CA PHE A 311 19.33 -59.46 -35.98
C PHE A 311 18.28 -58.61 -36.71
N ASN A 312 17.10 -59.17 -37.01
CA ASN A 312 16.03 -58.39 -37.64
C ASN A 312 15.40 -57.35 -36.69
N ALA A 313 15.34 -57.62 -35.39
CA ALA A 313 14.86 -56.65 -34.40
C ALA A 313 15.79 -55.43 -34.27
N ARG A 314 17.09 -55.58 -34.57
CA ARG A 314 18.05 -54.47 -34.63
C ARG A 314 17.96 -53.63 -35.89
N LYS A 315 17.09 -53.98 -36.85
CA LYS A 315 16.92 -53.15 -38.05
C LYS A 315 16.36 -51.79 -37.65
N PRO A 316 16.99 -50.68 -38.08
CA PRO A 316 16.45 -49.36 -37.87
C PRO A 316 15.03 -49.26 -38.45
N VAL A 317 14.15 -48.56 -37.73
CA VAL A 317 12.79 -48.30 -38.20
C VAL A 317 12.89 -47.38 -39.43
N LYS A 318 12.29 -47.77 -40.54
CA LYS A 318 12.30 -46.95 -41.77
C LYS A 318 11.63 -45.61 -41.47
N GLY A 319 12.37 -44.51 -41.67
CA GLY A 319 11.86 -43.15 -41.55
C GLY A 319 12.04 -42.50 -40.16
N VAL A 320 12.75 -43.14 -39.23
CA VAL A 320 13.18 -42.53 -37.96
C VAL A 320 14.69 -42.45 -37.98
N ASN A 321 15.23 -41.23 -38.01
CA ASN A 321 16.67 -41.01 -37.92
C ASN A 321 17.13 -41.20 -36.47
N ASN A 322 18.42 -41.41 -36.27
CA ASN A 322 19.00 -41.44 -34.93
C ASN A 322 18.87 -40.02 -34.31
N PRO A 323 18.40 -39.85 -33.07
CA PRO A 323 18.33 -38.54 -32.41
C PRO A 323 19.66 -37.77 -32.44
N ASP A 324 20.80 -38.46 -32.34
CA ASP A 324 22.11 -37.82 -32.41
C ASP A 324 22.39 -37.22 -33.79
N ASP A 325 21.97 -37.91 -34.86
CA ASP A 325 22.09 -37.43 -36.23
C ASP A 325 21.15 -36.24 -36.49
N GLU A 326 19.95 -36.25 -35.91
CA GLU A 326 19.01 -35.12 -35.98
C GLU A 326 19.53 -33.89 -35.23
N ALA A 327 20.16 -34.09 -34.07
CA ALA A 327 20.81 -33.04 -33.30
C ALA A 327 22.02 -32.45 -34.04
N ALA A 328 22.88 -33.31 -34.60
CA ALA A 328 24.03 -32.89 -35.40
C ALA A 328 23.60 -32.17 -36.68
N LEU A 329 22.51 -32.61 -37.33
CA LEU A 329 21.93 -31.93 -38.48
C LEU A 329 21.39 -30.55 -38.09
N ALA A 330 20.70 -30.42 -36.97
CA ALA A 330 20.20 -29.14 -36.48
C ALA A 330 21.34 -28.16 -36.17
N GLU A 331 22.38 -28.63 -35.48
CA GLU A 331 23.59 -27.85 -35.19
C GLU A 331 24.32 -27.42 -36.48
N ALA A 332 24.45 -28.33 -37.46
CA ALA A 332 25.04 -28.03 -38.75
C ALA A 332 24.21 -27.02 -39.55
N ILE A 333 22.87 -27.08 -39.51
CA ILE A 333 22.00 -26.08 -40.15
C ILE A 333 22.16 -24.70 -39.49
N GLU A 334 22.35 -24.64 -38.17
CA GLU A 334 22.54 -23.38 -37.46
C GLU A 334 23.96 -22.80 -37.61
N THR A 335 24.97 -23.65 -37.77
CA THR A 335 26.41 -23.26 -37.72
C THR A 335 27.07 -23.21 -39.09
N ILE A 336 26.71 -24.12 -40.00
CA ILE A 336 27.37 -24.33 -41.30
C ILE A 336 26.46 -23.83 -42.43
N GLY A 337 26.80 -22.67 -42.99
CA GLY A 337 26.34 -22.25 -44.31
C GLY A 337 25.46 -21.00 -44.34
N ASN A 338 25.91 -20.04 -45.17
CA ASN A 338 25.17 -18.87 -45.62
C ASN A 338 24.55 -18.01 -44.51
N PHE A 339 25.41 -17.32 -43.74
CA PHE A 339 25.00 -16.21 -42.86
C PHE A 339 24.43 -15.08 -43.71
N LYS A 340 23.14 -15.17 -44.02
CA LYS A 340 22.43 -14.10 -44.70
C LYS A 340 22.59 -12.82 -43.88
N LEU A 341 23.04 -11.75 -44.53
CA LEU A 341 23.10 -10.43 -43.92
C LEU A 341 21.70 -10.07 -43.40
N LYS A 342 21.61 -9.34 -42.28
CA LYS A 342 20.30 -8.88 -41.75
C LYS A 342 19.52 -8.01 -42.74
N THR A 343 20.20 -7.46 -43.74
CA THR A 343 19.65 -6.66 -44.83
C THR A 343 19.16 -7.48 -46.02
N ALA A 344 19.49 -8.78 -46.08
CA ALA A 344 19.06 -9.64 -47.17
C ALA A 344 17.55 -9.94 -47.07
N PRO A 345 16.81 -9.97 -48.20
CA PRO A 345 15.36 -10.17 -48.20
C PRO A 345 14.96 -11.56 -47.65
N ASP A 346 15.83 -12.56 -47.79
CA ASP A 346 15.55 -13.93 -47.36
C ASP A 346 16.05 -14.25 -45.93
N TYR A 347 16.49 -13.24 -45.17
CA TYR A 347 16.93 -13.41 -43.79
C TYR A 347 15.73 -13.60 -42.86
N THR A 348 15.69 -14.72 -42.14
CA THR A 348 14.71 -14.96 -41.07
C THR A 348 15.43 -15.11 -39.75
N VAL A 349 14.97 -14.40 -38.71
CA VAL A 349 15.62 -14.43 -37.39
C VAL A 349 15.51 -15.85 -36.79
N PRO A 350 16.63 -16.45 -36.32
CA PRO A 350 16.63 -17.74 -35.64
C PRO A 350 15.67 -17.78 -34.46
N LYS A 351 15.04 -18.94 -34.23
CA LYS A 351 13.90 -19.08 -33.29
C LYS A 351 14.21 -18.62 -31.87
N HIS A 352 15.40 -18.92 -31.37
CA HIS A 352 15.86 -18.53 -30.04
C HIS A 352 16.15 -17.02 -29.92
N LEU A 353 16.50 -16.36 -31.04
CA LEU A 353 16.74 -14.90 -31.11
C LEU A 353 15.49 -14.09 -31.43
N ARG A 354 14.36 -14.72 -31.80
CA ARG A 354 13.11 -14.02 -32.09
C ARG A 354 12.60 -13.33 -30.82
N GLN A 355 12.59 -12.00 -30.86
CA GLN A 355 12.03 -11.16 -29.82
C GLN A 355 10.54 -10.94 -30.10
N SER A 356 9.69 -11.59 -29.30
CA SER A 356 8.25 -11.30 -29.25
C SER A 356 8.00 -10.16 -28.28
N THR A 357 6.91 -9.40 -28.50
CA THR A 357 6.42 -8.39 -27.55
C THR A 357 6.21 -8.98 -26.16
N VAL A 358 5.72 -10.21 -26.06
CA VAL A 358 5.52 -10.95 -24.80
C VAL A 358 6.86 -11.22 -24.10
N LYS A 359 7.88 -11.68 -24.84
CA LYS A 359 9.23 -11.90 -24.30
C LYS A 359 9.88 -10.59 -23.83
N LYS A 360 9.67 -9.50 -24.57
CA LYS A 360 10.16 -8.16 -24.18
C LYS A 360 9.45 -7.64 -22.94
N TYR A 361 8.15 -7.88 -22.84
CA TYR A 361 7.37 -7.51 -21.67
C TYR A 361 7.80 -8.31 -20.43
N LYS A 362 8.10 -9.62 -20.57
CA LYS A 362 8.74 -10.41 -19.51
C LYS A 362 10.07 -9.80 -19.06
N GLN A 363 10.93 -9.40 -20.00
CA GLN A 363 12.20 -8.72 -19.68
C GLN A 363 11.98 -7.41 -18.90
N LEU A 364 10.98 -6.63 -19.27
CA LEU A 364 10.60 -5.40 -18.56
C LEU A 364 10.16 -5.71 -17.12
N LEU A 365 9.30 -6.72 -16.93
CA LEU A 365 8.87 -7.12 -15.58
C LEU A 365 10.05 -7.60 -14.73
N HIS A 366 10.96 -8.40 -15.28
CA HIS A 366 12.17 -8.81 -14.56
C HIS A 366 13.08 -7.62 -14.22
N ALA A 367 13.24 -6.65 -15.13
CA ALA A 367 13.99 -5.44 -14.83
C ALA A 367 13.37 -4.66 -13.66
N ARG A 368 12.04 -4.54 -13.62
CA ARG A 368 11.30 -3.93 -12.50
C ARG A 368 11.48 -4.72 -11.20
N LEU A 369 11.41 -6.04 -11.26
CA LEU A 369 11.65 -6.92 -10.10
C LEU A 369 13.09 -6.77 -9.58
N ASN A 370 14.07 -6.72 -10.48
CA ASN A 370 15.48 -6.52 -10.11
C ASN A 370 15.69 -5.16 -9.45
N GLN A 371 15.09 -4.09 -9.98
CA GLN A 371 15.14 -2.76 -9.36
C GLN A 371 14.55 -2.78 -7.94
N TYR A 372 13.40 -3.44 -7.76
CA TYR A 372 12.79 -3.63 -6.45
C TYR A 372 13.71 -4.39 -5.49
N ASN A 373 14.27 -5.51 -5.94
CA ASN A 373 15.14 -6.37 -5.13
C ASN A 373 16.44 -5.66 -4.73
N LEU A 374 17.04 -4.85 -5.62
CA LEU A 374 18.24 -4.07 -5.30
C LEU A 374 17.98 -3.10 -4.13
N ARG A 375 16.87 -2.37 -4.18
CA ARG A 375 16.46 -1.44 -3.13
C ARG A 375 16.05 -2.16 -1.85
N HIS A 376 15.31 -3.25 -1.97
CA HIS A 376 14.91 -4.08 -0.84
C HIS A 376 16.14 -4.63 -0.11
N ASN A 377 17.11 -5.18 -0.83
CA ASN A 377 18.34 -5.71 -0.26
C ASN A 377 19.18 -4.63 0.45
N LEU A 378 19.23 -3.42 -0.11
CA LEU A 378 19.86 -2.27 0.53
C LEU A 378 19.11 -1.85 1.81
N ASN A 379 17.79 -1.79 1.76
CA ASN A 379 17.00 -1.44 2.95
C ASN A 379 17.16 -2.50 4.05
N MET A 380 17.14 -3.78 3.68
CA MET A 380 17.35 -4.89 4.61
C MET A 380 18.76 -4.89 5.21
N SER A 381 19.79 -4.48 4.48
CA SER A 381 21.13 -4.34 5.05
C SER A 381 21.20 -3.20 6.08
N ILE A 382 20.47 -2.11 5.86
CA ILE A 382 20.38 -0.99 6.82
C ILE A 382 19.58 -1.41 8.07
N VAL A 383 18.50 -2.17 7.91
CA VAL A 383 17.77 -2.75 9.06
C VAL A 383 18.69 -3.64 9.88
N LYS A 384 19.48 -4.51 9.23
CA LYS A 384 20.49 -5.32 9.93
C LYS A 384 21.50 -4.45 10.69
N LEU A 385 21.98 -3.36 10.07
CA LEU A 385 22.88 -2.42 10.74
C LEU A 385 22.25 -1.75 11.96
N ARG A 386 20.94 -1.48 11.93
CA ARG A 386 20.19 -0.98 13.09
C ARG A 386 20.19 -2.03 14.20
N ASP A 387 19.85 -3.27 13.87
CA ASP A 387 19.78 -4.36 14.85
C ASP A 387 21.16 -4.64 15.46
N ASP A 388 22.22 -4.60 14.65
CA ASP A 388 23.61 -4.67 15.11
C ASP A 388 23.96 -3.49 16.05
N ARG A 389 23.51 -2.27 15.73
CA ARG A 389 23.71 -1.09 16.60
C ARG A 389 22.99 -1.27 17.94
N VAL A 390 21.78 -1.79 17.96
CA VAL A 390 21.03 -2.08 19.20
C VAL A 390 21.81 -3.06 20.06
N ASN A 391 22.25 -4.18 19.47
CA ASN A 391 23.06 -5.19 20.16
C ASN A 391 24.36 -4.60 20.72
N LEU A 392 25.04 -3.74 19.94
CA LEU A 392 26.25 -3.05 20.39
C LEU A 392 25.99 -2.11 21.56
N ILE A 393 24.88 -1.38 21.55
CA ILE A 393 24.52 -0.46 22.64
C ILE A 393 24.19 -1.24 23.90
N ASP A 394 23.45 -2.34 23.80
CA ASP A 394 23.13 -3.17 24.95
C ASP A 394 24.38 -3.84 25.53
N TYR A 395 25.29 -4.31 24.68
CA TYR A 395 26.61 -4.76 25.11
C TYR A 395 27.41 -3.67 25.83
N LEU A 396 27.41 -2.43 25.32
CA LEU A 396 28.06 -1.30 25.99
C LEU A 396 27.42 -0.97 27.34
N LYS A 397 26.10 -1.14 27.50
CA LYS A 397 25.41 -0.94 28.78
C LYS A 397 25.87 -1.98 29.79
N GLU A 398 25.92 -3.25 29.39
CA GLU A 398 26.40 -4.34 30.24
C GLU A 398 27.86 -4.10 30.68
N MET A 399 28.73 -3.67 29.76
CA MET A 399 30.12 -3.32 30.10
C MET A 399 30.19 -2.14 31.07
N LYS A 400 29.32 -1.13 30.91
CA LYS A 400 29.25 0.01 31.83
C LYS A 400 28.75 -0.38 33.22
N GLU A 401 27.75 -1.25 33.29
CA GLU A 401 27.27 -1.79 34.57
C GLU A 401 28.38 -2.58 35.28
N ARG A 402 29.10 -3.43 34.56
CA ARG A 402 30.24 -4.16 35.10
C ARG A 402 31.36 -3.23 35.55
N LEU A 403 31.64 -2.18 34.80
CA LEU A 403 32.63 -1.16 35.15
C LEU A 403 32.20 -0.38 36.40
N ASN A 404 30.92 -0.04 36.55
CA ASN A 404 30.39 0.59 37.76
C ASN A 404 30.54 -0.31 39.00
N VAL A 405 30.32 -1.63 38.86
CA VAL A 405 30.55 -2.59 39.95
C VAL A 405 32.02 -2.58 40.37
N ILE A 406 32.94 -2.62 39.41
CA ILE A 406 34.39 -2.56 39.68
C ILE A 406 34.78 -1.23 40.34
N GLN A 407 34.21 -0.10 39.87
CA GLN A 407 34.49 1.22 40.44
C GLN A 407 33.99 1.38 41.88
N GLN A 408 32.97 0.63 42.30
CA GLN A 408 32.53 0.61 43.70
C GLN A 408 33.55 -0.10 44.62
N GLU A 409 34.39 -0.98 44.08
CA GLU A 409 35.42 -1.71 44.83
C GLU A 409 36.76 -0.96 44.92
N ILE A 410 36.94 0.09 44.10
CA ILE A 410 38.18 0.86 43.98
C ILE A 410 38.03 2.21 44.72
N GLY A 411 39.13 2.73 45.28
CA GLY A 411 39.15 4.05 45.93
C GLY A 411 38.89 5.20 44.94
N GLU A 412 38.27 6.28 45.42
CA GLU A 412 37.79 7.41 44.60
C GLU A 412 38.87 8.04 43.70
N ASP A 413 40.13 8.00 44.12
CA ASP A 413 41.29 8.57 43.40
C ASP A 413 41.66 7.82 42.10
N LEU A 414 41.19 6.57 41.94
CA LEU A 414 41.46 5.71 40.78
C LEU A 414 40.25 5.56 39.86
N ILE A 415 39.15 6.26 40.14
CA ILE A 415 37.92 6.20 39.33
C ILE A 415 38.06 7.08 38.09
N GLU A 416 38.09 6.45 36.91
CA GLU A 416 38.05 7.16 35.63
C GLU A 416 36.60 7.43 35.16
N LEU A 417 36.40 8.57 34.50
CA LEU A 417 35.09 8.95 33.95
C LEU A 417 34.75 8.09 32.73
N SER A 418 33.63 7.37 32.78
CA SER A 418 33.13 6.59 31.64
C SER A 418 32.87 7.49 30.42
N PRO A 419 33.20 7.04 29.19
CA PRO A 419 32.85 7.77 27.97
C PRO A 419 31.33 7.95 27.83
N PRO A 420 30.88 8.98 27.09
CA PRO A 420 29.46 9.25 26.88
C PRO A 420 28.81 8.10 26.10
N MET A 421 27.65 7.65 26.60
CA MET A 421 26.91 6.54 26.02
C MET A 421 26.22 6.98 24.71
N PRO A 422 26.31 6.21 23.62
CA PRO A 422 25.48 6.45 22.46
C PRO A 422 24.01 6.23 22.80
N GLU A 423 23.16 7.21 22.46
CA GLU A 423 21.71 7.12 22.62
C GLU A 423 21.04 6.61 21.34
N MET A 424 19.87 5.97 21.52
CA MET A 424 18.97 5.64 20.42
C MET A 424 18.04 6.82 20.16
N LEU A 425 17.93 7.21 18.90
CA LEU A 425 17.07 8.32 18.51
C LEU A 425 15.72 7.82 18.03
N PRO A 426 14.66 8.64 18.11
CA PRO A 426 13.36 8.30 17.51
C PRO A 426 13.43 8.04 16.00
N GLU A 427 14.46 8.56 15.33
CA GLU A 427 14.76 8.33 13.90
C GLU A 427 15.20 6.89 13.59
N ASP A 428 15.73 6.17 14.58
CA ASP A 428 16.14 4.76 14.45
C ASP A 428 14.90 3.82 14.47
N PHE A 429 13.81 4.25 15.12
CA PHE A 429 12.55 3.49 15.29
C PHE A 429 11.31 4.31 14.92
N PRO A 430 11.18 4.76 13.66
CA PRO A 430 10.03 5.55 13.22
C PRO A 430 8.69 4.84 13.43
N GLU A 431 8.68 3.51 13.46
CA GLU A 431 7.50 2.67 13.70
C GLU A 431 6.83 2.92 15.05
N THR A 432 7.58 3.27 16.10
CA THR A 432 7.02 3.59 17.43
C THR A 432 6.11 4.82 17.42
N ASN A 433 6.26 5.70 16.43
CA ASN A 433 5.36 6.85 16.26
C ASN A 433 3.95 6.45 15.78
N LEU A 434 3.78 5.23 15.26
CA LEU A 434 2.48 4.71 14.83
C LEU A 434 1.69 4.06 15.99
N ASP A 435 2.34 3.84 17.13
CA ASP A 435 1.69 3.23 18.28
C ASP A 435 0.69 4.19 18.94
N ILE A 436 -0.48 3.64 19.30
CA ILE A 436 -1.56 4.42 19.91
C ILE A 436 -1.21 4.71 21.36
N ASN A 437 -0.67 5.91 21.59
CA ASN A 437 -0.46 6.42 22.93
C ASN A 437 -1.78 6.92 23.54
N VAL A 438 -2.37 6.14 24.42
CA VAL A 438 -3.53 6.56 25.23
C VAL A 438 -3.04 7.56 26.28
N LYS A 439 -3.11 8.84 25.94
CA LYS A 439 -2.95 9.91 26.92
C LYS A 439 -4.18 9.91 27.83
N LEU A 440 -4.13 9.13 28.91
CA LEU A 440 -5.03 9.34 30.03
C LEU A 440 -4.73 10.74 30.56
N ALA A 441 -5.69 11.66 30.45
CA ALA A 441 -5.54 12.99 31.00
C ALA A 441 -5.06 12.87 32.46
N GLU A 442 -3.87 13.39 32.75
CA GLU A 442 -3.27 13.30 34.06
C GLU A 442 -4.27 13.82 35.09
N VAL A 443 -4.76 12.94 35.97
CA VAL A 443 -5.45 13.38 37.17
C VAL A 443 -4.39 14.14 37.97
N PRO A 444 -4.55 15.45 38.23
CA PRO A 444 -3.51 16.23 38.87
C PRO A 444 -3.06 15.54 40.17
N GLN A 445 -1.76 15.28 40.26
CA GLN A 445 -1.09 14.48 41.30
C GLN A 445 -1.30 15.01 42.72
N THR A 446 -1.89 16.20 42.89
CA THR A 446 -2.24 16.80 44.18
C THR A 446 -3.23 15.96 45.02
N VAL A 447 -3.83 14.91 44.46
CA VAL A 447 -4.69 13.97 45.21
C VAL A 447 -4.00 12.65 45.60
N GLN A 448 -2.83 12.32 45.04
CA GLN A 448 -2.14 11.05 45.33
C GLN A 448 -1.22 11.12 46.56
N ALA A 449 -0.72 12.31 46.93
CA ALA A 449 0.14 12.50 48.09
C ALA A 449 -0.66 12.58 49.41
N LYS A 450 -1.38 11.49 49.76
CA LYS A 450 -1.83 11.07 51.11
C LYS A 450 -2.77 9.88 50.97
N ILE A 451 -2.25 8.74 50.51
CA ILE A 451 -2.98 7.47 50.56
C ILE A 451 -2.14 6.46 51.32
N VAL A 452 -2.55 6.17 52.55
CA VAL A 452 -2.26 4.90 53.23
C VAL A 452 -3.09 3.83 52.53
N PRO A 453 -2.51 2.68 52.11
CA PRO A 453 -3.22 1.69 51.30
C PRO A 453 -4.01 0.76 52.20
N VAL A 454 -5.33 0.89 52.29
CA VAL A 454 -6.16 -0.13 52.97
C VAL A 454 -7.43 -0.54 52.21
N PHE A 455 -7.91 0.22 51.21
CA PHE A 455 -9.22 -0.06 50.61
C PHE A 455 -9.22 -0.57 49.16
N LEU A 456 -8.07 -0.96 48.61
CA LEU A 456 -7.96 -1.46 47.23
C LEU A 456 -7.49 -2.92 47.11
N LYS A 457 -7.61 -3.74 48.17
CA LYS A 457 -7.25 -5.17 48.10
C LYS A 457 -8.38 -6.12 47.66
N LYS A 458 -9.52 -5.62 47.16
CA LYS A 458 -10.62 -6.47 46.64
C LYS A 458 -11.23 -6.04 45.31
N VAL A 459 -10.59 -5.12 44.59
CA VAL A 459 -10.85 -4.99 43.14
C VAL A 459 -9.52 -5.29 42.48
N ALA A 460 -9.40 -6.52 41.98
CA ALA A 460 -8.30 -6.89 41.10
C ALA A 460 -8.16 -5.80 40.04
N PRO A 461 -6.94 -5.36 39.68
CA PRO A 461 -6.79 -4.61 38.46
C PRO A 461 -7.33 -5.51 37.35
N LEU A 462 -8.46 -5.13 36.75
CA LEU A 462 -8.85 -5.65 35.45
C LEU A 462 -7.70 -5.25 34.53
N SER A 463 -6.74 -6.15 34.38
CA SER A 463 -5.88 -6.24 33.22
C SER A 463 -6.83 -6.28 32.05
N VAL A 464 -7.03 -5.12 31.43
CA VAL A 464 -7.67 -5.04 30.12
C VAL A 464 -6.66 -5.66 29.16
N ASN A 465 -6.69 -7.00 29.08
CA ASN A 465 -6.12 -7.74 27.98
C ASN A 465 -6.92 -7.33 26.74
N VAL A 466 -6.43 -6.30 26.04
CA VAL A 466 -6.83 -6.01 24.66
C VAL A 466 -6.16 -7.06 23.78
N LEU A 467 -6.62 -8.31 23.86
CA LEU A 467 -6.22 -9.41 22.96
C LEU A 467 -7.37 -10.38 22.65
N GLN A 468 -8.61 -9.91 22.67
CA GLN A 468 -9.75 -10.62 22.08
C GLN A 468 -10.66 -9.62 21.35
N PHE A 469 -10.13 -9.05 20.27
CA PHE A 469 -10.92 -8.45 19.19
C PHE A 469 -10.30 -8.88 17.86
N LEU A 470 -10.14 -10.19 17.70
CA LEU A 470 -10.05 -10.87 16.41
C LEU A 470 -10.93 -12.11 16.56
N ASP A 471 -11.76 -12.35 15.54
CA ASP A 471 -12.72 -13.45 15.36
C ASP A 471 -14.15 -13.21 15.85
N SER A 472 -14.91 -12.47 15.04
CA SER A 472 -16.23 -12.86 14.50
C SER A 472 -16.52 -12.07 13.22
#